data_AF-A0A969YP06-F1
#
_entry.id   AF-A0A969YP06-F1
#
_cell.length_a   1.000
_cell.length_b   1.000
_cell.length_c   1.000
_cell.angle_alpha   90.00
_cell.angle_beta   90.00
_cell.angle_gamma   90.00
#
_symmetry.space_group_name_H-M   'P 1'
#
loop_
_entity.id
_entity.type
_entity.pdbx_description
1 polymer ?
#
loop_
_entity_poly.entity_id
_entity_poly.type
_entity_poly.pdbx_seq_one_letter_code
_entity_poly.pdbx_strand_id
1 'polypeptide(L)'
;MPKALAVVSLIAVTLVSCATAPKQVPESQVRFEEASSLLTSMQDKFRAVYGDVGDVMERIAVLYAHPGWVEMEQIIRSSTANTDTSSEDIALKPDTGEALDRWTDKWGESGEDKYLEYLNLVEQCTFLEVRRLALRMKLRSVEIKLVHALATETASGRGSQHCGIQKALDELEDLEKQINAYTINDLGLYEPAVSASL
;
A
#
# COMPACT_ATOMS: atom_id res chain seq x y z
N MET A 1 -91.37 13.12 26.20
CA MET A 1 -90.82 11.75 26.20
C MET A 1 -89.91 11.59 24.99
N PRO A 2 -88.77 10.91 25.11
CA PRO A 2 -87.58 11.15 24.28
C PRO A 2 -87.30 10.08 23.21
N LYS A 3 -86.67 10.54 22.12
CA LYS A 3 -85.50 10.00 21.37
C LYS A 3 -85.41 8.49 21.03
N ALA A 4 -85.19 8.22 19.74
CA ALA A 4 -84.15 7.29 19.28
C ALA A 4 -83.69 7.67 17.86
N LEU A 5 -82.64 8.49 17.77
CA LEU A 5 -81.90 8.73 16.53
C LEU A 5 -80.54 8.09 16.76
N ALA A 6 -80.29 6.98 16.07
CA ALA A 6 -79.06 6.22 16.16
C ALA A 6 -77.94 7.02 15.46
N VAL A 7 -77.14 7.74 16.25
CA VAL A 7 -75.88 8.33 15.81
C VAL A 7 -74.79 7.28 16.05
N VAL A 8 -74.36 6.64 14.97
CA VAL A 8 -73.14 5.82 14.96
C VAL A 8 -71.96 6.78 15.03
N SER A 9 -71.47 7.04 16.25
CA SER A 9 -70.24 7.76 16.48
C SER A 9 -69.06 6.89 16.03
N LEU A 10 -68.46 7.25 14.91
CA LEU A 10 -67.16 6.75 14.46
C LEU A 10 -66.11 7.23 15.45
N ILE A 11 -65.68 6.36 16.36
CA ILE A 11 -64.54 6.63 17.25
C ILE A 11 -63.29 6.59 16.36
N ALA A 12 -62.88 7.75 15.84
CA ALA A 12 -61.55 7.95 15.31
C ALA A 12 -60.58 7.91 16.49
N VAL A 13 -60.09 6.72 16.83
CA VAL A 13 -58.92 6.54 17.68
C VAL A 13 -57.74 7.09 16.90
N THR A 14 -57.40 8.36 17.15
CA THR A 14 -56.10 8.92 16.76
C THR A 14 -55.04 8.18 17.55
N LEU A 15 -54.53 7.10 16.98
CA LEU A 15 -53.23 6.54 17.36
C LEU A 15 -52.20 7.62 17.08
N VAL A 16 -51.90 8.44 18.10
CA VAL A 16 -50.66 9.19 18.18
C VAL A 16 -49.55 8.16 18.42
N SER A 17 -49.21 7.43 17.35
CA SER A 17 -47.92 6.78 17.27
C SER A 17 -46.89 7.90 17.16
N CYS A 18 -46.22 8.21 18.27
CA CYS A 18 -44.83 8.66 18.22
C CYS A 18 -44.01 7.51 17.59
N ALA A 19 -44.15 7.32 16.28
CA ALA A 19 -43.18 6.58 15.51
C ALA A 19 -41.97 7.49 15.43
N THR A 20 -41.01 7.28 16.34
CA THR A 20 -39.65 7.79 16.16
C THR A 20 -39.17 7.26 14.82
N ALA A 21 -39.25 8.07 13.77
CA ALA A 21 -38.74 7.70 12.46
C ALA A 21 -37.28 7.29 12.66
N PRO A 22 -36.84 6.15 12.09
CA PRO A 22 -35.45 5.74 12.22
C PRO A 22 -34.58 6.89 11.72
N LYS A 23 -33.71 7.39 12.60
CA LYS A 23 -32.78 8.48 12.29
C LYS A 23 -31.86 7.94 11.18
N GLN A 24 -32.12 8.35 9.94
CA GLN A 24 -31.25 7.99 8.82
C GLN A 24 -29.85 8.52 9.13
N VAL A 25 -28.90 7.59 9.22
CA VAL A 25 -27.48 7.93 9.36
C VAL A 25 -27.08 8.66 8.07
N PRO A 26 -26.48 9.87 8.16
CA PRO A 26 -26.03 10.59 6.98
C PRO A 26 -25.07 9.73 6.14
N GLU A 27 -25.17 9.79 4.81
CA GLU A 27 -24.26 9.02 3.93
C GLU A 27 -22.79 9.37 4.21
N SER A 28 -22.48 10.64 4.48
CA SER A 28 -21.15 11.10 4.91
C SER A 28 -20.61 10.34 6.12
N GLN A 29 -21.47 10.07 7.11
CA GLN A 29 -21.10 9.32 8.31
C GLN A 29 -20.78 7.86 7.98
N VAL A 30 -21.59 7.20 7.15
CA VAL A 30 -21.32 5.83 6.71
C VAL A 30 -19.99 5.76 5.94
N ARG A 31 -19.74 6.72 5.04
CA ARG A 31 -18.49 6.79 4.27
C ARG A 31 -17.27 7.04 5.15
N PHE A 32 -17.40 7.92 6.14
CA PHE A 32 -16.32 8.21 7.09
C PHE A 32 -16.00 7.01 7.98
N GLU A 33 -17.02 6.30 8.48
CA GLU A 33 -16.84 5.09 9.28
C GLU A 33 -16.21 3.94 8.47
N GLU A 34 -16.66 3.73 7.23
CA GLU A 34 -16.04 2.79 6.29
C GLU A 34 -14.56 3.13 6.03
N ALA A 35 -14.27 4.40 5.73
CA ALA A 35 -12.92 4.86 5.44
C ALA A 35 -12.00 4.76 6.66
N SER A 36 -12.50 5.12 7.85
CA SER A 36 -11.75 5.02 9.10
C SER A 36 -11.43 3.56 9.45
N SER A 37 -12.38 2.66 9.29
CA SER A 37 -12.17 1.22 9.50
C SER A 37 -11.11 0.66 8.54
N LEU A 38 -11.18 1.04 7.26
CA LEU A 38 -10.19 0.66 6.26
C LEU A 38 -8.80 1.22 6.63
N LEU A 39 -8.70 2.49 7.02
CA LEU A 39 -7.46 3.14 7.44
C LEU A 39 -6.81 2.40 8.61
N THR A 40 -7.56 2.11 9.69
CA THR A 40 -7.04 1.33 10.83
C THR A 40 -6.57 -0.05 10.39
N SER A 41 -7.35 -0.77 9.58
CA SER A 41 -6.97 -2.11 9.10
C SER A 41 -5.72 -2.12 8.20
N MET A 42 -5.39 -0.97 7.62
CA MET A 42 -4.24 -0.81 6.74
C MET A 42 -2.99 -0.47 7.52
N GLN A 43 -3.06 0.29 8.61
CA GLN A 43 -1.89 0.70 9.41
C GLN A 43 -0.97 -0.48 9.79
N ASP A 44 -1.51 -1.62 10.19
CA ASP A 44 -0.69 -2.80 10.51
C ASP A 44 0.00 -3.40 9.28
N LYS A 45 -0.66 -3.36 8.11
CA LYS A 45 -0.08 -3.82 6.84
C LYS A 45 1.01 -2.88 6.35
N PHE A 46 0.86 -1.57 6.60
CA PHE A 46 1.92 -0.58 6.35
C PHE A 46 3.13 -0.86 7.22
N ARG A 47 2.93 -1.02 8.53
CA ARG A 47 4.01 -1.32 9.47
C ARG A 47 4.75 -2.60 9.09
N ALA A 48 4.03 -3.65 8.68
CA ALA A 48 4.64 -4.90 8.22
C ALA A 48 5.48 -4.71 6.96
N VAL A 49 4.94 -4.07 5.91
CA VAL A 49 5.71 -3.82 4.67
C VAL A 49 6.92 -2.94 4.95
N TYR A 50 6.80 -1.92 5.79
CA TYR A 50 7.93 -1.05 6.15
C TYR A 50 9.02 -1.81 6.92
N GLY A 51 8.63 -2.67 7.86
CA GLY A 51 9.56 -3.56 8.56
C GLY A 51 10.29 -4.49 7.59
N ASP A 52 9.54 -5.18 6.72
CA ASP A 52 10.11 -6.09 5.73
C ASP A 52 11.09 -5.37 4.77
N VAL A 53 10.77 -4.13 4.36
CA VAL A 53 11.68 -3.30 3.54
C VAL A 53 12.95 -2.93 4.30
N GLY A 54 12.84 -2.60 5.59
CA GLY A 54 14.00 -2.33 6.46
C GLY A 54 14.96 -3.53 6.52
N ASP A 55 14.42 -4.73 6.75
CA ASP A 55 15.22 -5.95 6.82
C ASP A 55 15.93 -6.25 5.48
N VAL A 56 15.23 -6.06 4.35
CA VAL A 56 15.81 -6.23 3.01
C VAL A 56 16.89 -5.18 2.74
N MET A 57 16.67 -3.92 3.14
CA MET A 57 17.64 -2.84 3.00
C MET A 57 18.94 -3.11 3.76
N GLU A 58 18.87 -3.67 4.98
CA GLU A 58 20.06 -4.06 5.73
C GLU A 58 20.86 -5.15 5.00
N ARG A 59 20.17 -6.13 4.41
CA ARG A 59 20.82 -7.20 3.62
C ARG A 59 21.44 -6.66 2.33
N ILE A 60 20.78 -5.73 1.64
CA ILE A 60 21.34 -5.03 0.49
C ILE A 60 22.60 -4.24 0.89
N ALA A 61 22.57 -3.56 2.03
CA ALA A 61 23.74 -2.82 2.52
C ALA A 61 24.93 -3.75 2.78
N VAL A 62 24.70 -4.95 3.34
CA VAL A 62 25.75 -5.98 3.50
C VAL A 62 26.28 -6.45 2.14
N LEU A 63 25.40 -6.66 1.16
CA LEU A 63 25.80 -7.03 -0.20
C LEU A 63 26.71 -5.96 -0.83
N TYR A 64 26.32 -4.69 -0.75
CA TYR A 64 27.09 -3.55 -1.28
C TYR A 64 28.39 -3.28 -0.55
N ALA A 65 28.47 -3.61 0.75
CA ALA A 65 29.69 -3.48 1.54
C ALA A 65 30.76 -4.53 1.18
N HIS A 66 30.41 -5.55 0.39
CA HIS A 66 31.36 -6.59 0.00
C HIS A 66 32.47 -6.01 -0.91
N PRO A 67 33.76 -6.26 -0.62
CA PRO A 67 34.87 -5.70 -1.41
C PRO A 67 34.83 -6.01 -2.92
N GLY A 68 34.28 -7.18 -3.28
CA GLY A 68 34.07 -7.60 -4.66
C GLY A 68 32.75 -7.19 -5.30
N TRP A 69 31.97 -6.32 -4.66
CA TRP A 69 30.66 -5.92 -5.16
C TRP A 69 30.75 -5.23 -6.53
N VAL A 70 31.74 -4.35 -6.75
CA VAL A 70 31.85 -3.60 -8.01
C VAL A 70 32.02 -4.54 -9.21
N GLU A 71 32.86 -5.57 -9.08
CA GLU A 71 33.01 -6.59 -10.13
C GLU A 71 31.76 -7.46 -10.27
N MET A 72 31.12 -7.83 -9.15
CA MET A 72 29.87 -8.58 -9.17
C MET A 72 28.76 -7.81 -9.89
N GLU A 73 28.63 -6.52 -9.61
CA GLU A 73 27.68 -5.61 -10.27
C GLU A 73 27.91 -5.56 -11.79
N GLN A 74 29.17 -5.54 -12.23
CA GLN A 74 29.48 -5.60 -13.67
C GLN A 74 29.04 -6.92 -14.30
N ILE A 75 29.21 -8.05 -13.60
CA ILE A 75 28.74 -9.37 -14.04
C ILE A 75 27.21 -9.36 -14.17
N ILE A 76 26.51 -8.84 -13.16
CA ILE A 76 25.03 -8.69 -13.14
C ILE A 76 24.53 -7.82 -14.30
N ARG A 77 25.14 -6.65 -14.51
CA ARG A 77 24.75 -5.74 -15.60
C ARG A 77 24.99 -6.37 -16.98
N SER A 78 26.07 -7.12 -17.13
CA SER A 78 26.41 -7.81 -18.38
C SER A 78 25.49 -9.00 -18.67
N SER A 79 25.02 -9.71 -17.63
CA SER A 79 24.09 -10.83 -17.80
C SER A 79 22.70 -10.36 -18.24
N THR A 80 22.22 -9.26 -17.64
CA THR A 80 20.91 -8.65 -17.88
C THR A 80 20.81 -7.84 -19.17
N ALA A 81 21.85 -7.09 -19.56
CA ALA A 81 21.85 -6.27 -20.78
C ALA A 81 21.71 -7.07 -22.09
N ASN A 82 22.03 -8.37 -22.06
CA ASN A 82 21.98 -9.25 -23.23
C ASN A 82 20.70 -10.08 -23.31
N THR A 83 19.64 -9.72 -22.57
CA THR A 83 18.39 -10.52 -22.46
C THR A 83 17.37 -10.11 -23.52
N ASP A 84 17.81 -9.99 -24.76
CA ASP A 84 16.96 -9.86 -25.95
C ASP A 84 16.68 -11.25 -26.53
N THR A 85 16.05 -12.16 -25.78
CA THR A 85 15.30 -13.31 -26.35
C THR A 85 14.71 -14.17 -25.24
N SER A 86 13.37 -14.15 -25.15
CA SER A 86 12.50 -15.33 -25.02
C SER A 86 13.20 -16.68 -24.76
N SER A 87 13.30 -17.12 -23.50
CA SER A 87 13.23 -18.55 -23.14
C SER A 87 13.14 -18.73 -21.63
N GLU A 88 12.24 -19.63 -21.21
CA GLU A 88 11.85 -19.97 -19.84
C GLU A 88 12.93 -20.71 -19.00
N ASP A 89 14.19 -20.71 -19.41
CA ASP A 89 15.28 -21.33 -18.63
C ASP A 89 16.25 -20.26 -18.13
N ILE A 90 16.34 -20.13 -16.80
CA ILE A 90 17.34 -19.34 -16.08
C ILE A 90 18.69 -20.09 -16.14
N ALA A 91 19.16 -20.45 -17.32
CA ALA A 91 20.51 -20.93 -17.50
C ALA A 91 21.44 -19.71 -17.53
N LEU A 92 22.41 -19.67 -16.61
CA LEU A 92 23.49 -18.68 -16.66
C LEU A 92 24.14 -18.74 -18.04
N LYS A 93 24.31 -17.58 -18.68
CA LYS A 93 25.04 -17.52 -19.94
C LYS A 93 26.46 -18.06 -19.72
N PRO A 94 27.05 -18.75 -20.70
CA PRO A 94 28.42 -19.28 -20.59
C PRO A 94 29.42 -18.21 -20.11
N ASP A 95 29.30 -16.98 -20.64
CA ASP A 95 30.16 -15.86 -20.29
C ASP A 95 29.98 -15.37 -18.84
N THR A 96 28.78 -15.55 -18.26
CA THR A 96 28.51 -15.23 -16.85
C THR A 96 29.18 -16.27 -15.94
N GLY A 97 29.11 -17.56 -16.28
CA GLY A 97 29.76 -18.63 -15.51
C GLY A 97 31.28 -18.40 -15.37
N GLU A 98 31.97 -18.16 -16.48
CA GLU A 98 33.41 -17.89 -16.44
C GLU A 98 33.75 -16.60 -15.65
N ALA A 99 32.88 -15.60 -15.68
CA ALA A 99 33.10 -14.37 -14.92
C ALA A 99 32.93 -14.60 -13.42
N LEU A 100 31.97 -15.45 -13.01
CA LEU A 100 31.78 -15.87 -11.62
C LEU A 100 32.94 -16.76 -11.14
N ASP A 101 33.49 -17.61 -11.98
CA ASP A 101 34.71 -18.40 -11.66
C ASP A 101 35.90 -17.47 -11.40
N ARG A 102 36.15 -16.49 -12.28
CA ARG A 102 37.20 -15.48 -12.07
C ARG A 102 36.99 -14.65 -10.82
N TRP A 103 35.73 -14.32 -10.52
CA TRP A 103 35.38 -13.63 -9.28
C TRP A 103 35.70 -14.50 -8.06
N THR A 104 35.36 -15.78 -8.12
CA THR A 104 35.64 -16.79 -7.07
C THR A 104 37.12 -16.91 -6.79
N ASP A 105 37.95 -17.05 -7.83
CA ASP A 105 39.40 -17.14 -7.70
C ASP A 105 40.02 -15.91 -7.03
N LYS A 106 39.45 -14.72 -7.27
CA LYS A 106 39.95 -13.45 -6.73
C LYS A 106 39.58 -13.26 -5.25
N TRP A 107 38.35 -13.58 -4.89
CA TRP A 107 37.81 -13.27 -3.56
C TRP A 107 37.82 -14.46 -2.60
N GLY A 108 38.06 -15.68 -3.08
CA GLY A 108 38.11 -16.89 -2.27
C GLY A 108 36.74 -17.35 -1.76
N GLU A 109 35.65 -16.81 -2.33
CA GLU A 109 34.26 -17.10 -2.01
C GLU A 109 33.50 -17.50 -3.27
N SER A 110 32.48 -18.34 -3.17
CA SER A 110 31.68 -18.78 -4.31
C SER A 110 30.95 -17.59 -4.96
N GLY A 111 31.39 -17.22 -6.17
CA GLY A 111 30.75 -16.17 -6.96
C GLY A 111 29.31 -16.53 -7.34
N GLU A 112 29.05 -17.81 -7.62
CA GLU A 112 27.69 -18.31 -7.90
C GLU A 112 26.77 -18.11 -6.70
N ASP A 113 27.20 -18.50 -5.49
CA ASP A 113 26.39 -18.30 -4.28
C ASP A 113 26.12 -16.82 -4.03
N LYS A 114 27.12 -15.95 -4.29
CA LYS A 114 26.96 -14.50 -4.15
C LYS A 114 25.99 -13.91 -5.18
N TYR A 115 26.02 -14.41 -6.41
CA TYR A 115 25.08 -14.04 -7.46
C TYR A 115 23.65 -14.51 -7.14
N LEU A 116 23.50 -15.71 -6.58
CA LEU A 116 22.22 -16.24 -6.10
C LEU A 116 21.69 -15.43 -4.91
N GLU A 117 22.56 -15.00 -3.98
CA GLU A 117 22.19 -14.09 -2.90
C GLU A 117 21.58 -12.79 -3.45
N TYR A 118 22.22 -12.21 -4.47
CA TYR A 118 21.69 -11.05 -5.20
C TYR A 118 20.32 -11.35 -5.82
N LEU A 119 20.15 -12.44 -6.57
CA LEU A 119 18.87 -12.79 -7.21
C LEU A 119 17.75 -12.97 -6.19
N ASN A 120 18.04 -13.61 -5.06
CA ASN A 120 17.08 -13.76 -3.96
C ASN A 120 16.66 -12.40 -3.36
N LEU A 121 17.58 -11.44 -3.27
CA LEU A 121 17.25 -10.08 -2.84
C LEU A 121 16.38 -9.35 -3.88
N VAL A 122 16.65 -9.52 -5.17
CA VAL A 122 15.80 -8.97 -6.25
C VAL A 122 14.37 -9.54 -6.19
N GLU A 123 14.23 -10.85 -5.96
CA GLU A 123 12.93 -11.50 -5.80
C GLU A 123 12.15 -10.91 -4.61
N GLN A 124 12.81 -10.77 -3.46
CA GLN A 124 12.21 -10.17 -2.27
C GLN A 124 11.81 -8.70 -2.50
N CYS A 125 12.67 -7.91 -3.16
CA CYS A 125 12.34 -6.53 -3.53
C CYS A 125 11.12 -6.48 -4.45
N THR A 126 11.07 -7.36 -5.44
CA THR A 126 9.94 -7.46 -6.38
C THR A 126 8.63 -7.80 -5.66
N PHE A 127 8.66 -8.79 -4.75
CA PHE A 127 7.49 -9.17 -3.98
C PHE A 127 7.00 -8.03 -3.07
N LEU A 128 7.93 -7.35 -2.40
CA LEU A 128 7.62 -6.20 -1.57
C LEU A 128 7.09 -5.03 -2.40
N GLU A 129 7.57 -4.83 -3.62
CA GLU A 129 7.08 -3.78 -4.51
C GLU A 129 5.64 -4.03 -4.94
N VAL A 130 5.28 -5.28 -5.26
CA VAL A 130 3.89 -5.64 -5.53
C VAL A 130 3.00 -5.35 -4.31
N ARG A 131 3.47 -5.70 -3.10
CA ARG A 131 2.75 -5.39 -1.84
C ARG A 131 2.61 -3.89 -1.62
N ARG A 132 3.68 -3.13 -1.86
CA ARG A 132 3.73 -1.66 -1.77
C ARG A 132 2.72 -1.03 -2.74
N LEU A 133 2.72 -1.42 -4.01
CA LEU A 133 1.77 -0.95 -5.01
C LEU A 133 0.33 -1.29 -4.64
N ALA A 134 0.07 -2.50 -4.14
CA ALA A 134 -1.26 -2.89 -3.67
C ALA A 134 -1.75 -2.02 -2.49
N LEU A 135 -0.87 -1.67 -1.55
CA LEU A 135 -1.18 -0.75 -0.46
C LEU A 135 -1.42 0.68 -0.95
N ARG A 136 -0.62 1.17 -1.92
CA ARG A 136 -0.84 2.49 -2.55
C ARG A 136 -2.20 2.59 -3.22
N MET A 137 -2.61 1.56 -3.97
CA MET A 137 -3.94 1.53 -4.59
C MET A 137 -5.06 1.57 -3.55
N LYS A 138 -4.88 0.89 -2.41
CA LYS A 138 -5.83 0.92 -1.31
C LYS A 138 -5.88 2.29 -0.63
N LEU A 139 -4.73 2.95 -0.41
CA LEU A 139 -4.70 4.32 0.15
C LEU A 139 -5.52 5.26 -0.71
N ARG A 140 -5.29 5.24 -2.02
CA ARG A 140 -6.02 6.07 -2.97
C ARG A 140 -7.53 5.82 -2.93
N SER A 141 -7.96 4.57 -2.72
CA SER A 141 -9.37 4.24 -2.54
C SER A 141 -9.97 4.84 -1.26
N VAL A 142 -9.22 4.81 -0.15
CA VAL A 142 -9.63 5.44 1.13
C VAL A 142 -9.68 6.96 0.99
N GLU A 143 -8.67 7.55 0.35
CA GLU A 143 -8.59 8.99 0.07
C GLU A 143 -9.83 9.47 -0.71
N ILE A 144 -10.18 8.79 -1.81
CA ILE A 144 -11.38 9.11 -2.61
C ILE A 144 -12.66 9.07 -1.75
N LYS A 145 -12.79 8.07 -0.86
CA LYS A 145 -13.94 7.96 0.05
C LYS A 145 -14.00 9.12 1.04
N LEU A 146 -12.87 9.53 1.61
CA LEU A 146 -12.80 10.65 2.56
C LEU A 146 -13.07 11.99 1.88
N VAL A 147 -12.49 12.23 0.69
CA VAL A 147 -12.77 13.44 -0.11
C VAL A 147 -14.25 13.54 -0.44
N HIS A 148 -14.88 12.42 -0.82
CA HIS A 148 -16.32 12.39 -1.09
C HIS A 148 -17.17 12.65 0.17
N ALA A 149 -16.78 12.08 1.31
CA ALA A 149 -17.45 12.35 2.58
C ALA A 149 -17.34 13.83 2.98
N LEU A 150 -16.17 14.44 2.79
CA LEU A 150 -15.92 15.86 3.06
C LEU A 150 -16.80 16.75 2.17
N ALA A 151 -16.84 16.48 0.87
CA ALA A 151 -17.66 17.22 -0.08
C ALA A 151 -19.15 17.13 0.29
N THR A 152 -19.62 15.96 0.72
CA THR A 152 -21.01 15.73 1.12
C THR A 152 -21.38 16.46 2.43
N GLU A 153 -20.50 16.44 3.44
CA GLU A 153 -20.69 17.21 4.69
C GLU A 153 -20.74 18.72 4.39
N THR A 154 -19.80 19.20 3.55
CA THR A 154 -19.72 20.60 3.13
C THR A 154 -20.99 21.04 2.40
N ALA A 155 -21.43 20.28 1.40
CA ALA A 155 -22.63 20.57 0.63
C ALA A 155 -23.91 20.55 1.50
N SER A 156 -23.94 19.71 2.53
CA SER A 156 -25.06 19.60 3.47
C SER A 156 -25.06 20.70 4.55
N GLY A 157 -24.02 21.54 4.62
CA GLY A 157 -23.83 22.54 5.67
C GLY A 157 -23.66 21.94 7.07
N ARG A 158 -23.34 20.64 7.15
CA ARG A 158 -23.15 19.92 8.41
C ARG A 158 -21.65 19.88 8.70
N GLY A 159 -21.23 20.55 9.77
CA GLY A 159 -19.83 20.63 10.18
C GLY A 159 -19.40 19.52 11.14
N SER A 160 -20.29 18.60 11.51
CA SER A 160 -20.08 17.66 12.63
C SER A 160 -18.88 16.72 12.43
N GLN A 161 -18.54 16.38 11.19
CA GLN A 161 -17.46 15.42 10.91
C GLN A 161 -16.24 16.03 10.21
N HIS A 162 -16.26 17.32 9.89
CA HIS A 162 -15.20 17.99 9.14
C HIS A 162 -13.80 17.77 9.73
N CYS A 163 -13.66 17.96 11.05
CA CYS A 163 -12.37 17.79 11.76
C CYS A 163 -11.89 16.33 11.72
N GLY A 164 -12.80 15.36 11.85
CA GLY A 164 -12.45 13.94 11.79
C GLY A 164 -11.99 13.50 10.41
N ILE A 165 -12.68 13.97 9.36
CA ILE A 165 -12.32 13.69 7.97
C ILE A 165 -10.96 14.32 7.62
N GLN A 166 -10.72 15.57 8.04
CA GLN A 166 -9.45 16.24 7.81
C GLN A 166 -8.29 15.50 8.48
N LYS A 167 -8.44 15.10 9.74
CA LYS A 167 -7.43 14.31 10.45
C LYS A 167 -7.11 12.99 9.74
N ALA A 168 -8.13 12.30 9.22
CA ALA A 168 -7.93 11.07 8.47
C ALA A 168 -7.21 11.28 7.14
N LEU A 169 -7.41 12.44 6.48
CA LEU A 169 -6.64 12.83 5.30
C LEU A 169 -5.17 13.12 5.64
N ASP A 170 -4.91 13.82 6.74
CA ASP A 170 -3.54 14.07 7.21
C ASP A 170 -2.80 12.75 7.54
N GLU A 171 -3.49 11.80 8.19
CA GLU A 171 -2.96 10.46 8.45
C GLU A 171 -2.66 9.68 7.15
N LEU A 172 -3.46 9.85 6.09
CA LEU A 172 -3.17 9.24 4.78
C LEU A 172 -1.94 9.84 4.12
N GLU A 173 -1.75 11.16 4.21
CA GLU A 173 -0.59 11.84 3.65
C GLU A 173 0.71 11.32 4.27
N ASP A 174 0.72 11.12 5.59
CA ASP A 174 1.87 10.55 6.30
C ASP A 174 2.15 9.09 5.91
N LEU A 175 1.10 8.28 5.70
CA LEU A 175 1.25 6.91 5.19
C LEU A 175 1.74 6.89 3.73
N GLU A 176 1.32 7.86 2.91
CA GLU A 176 1.78 8.00 1.53
C GLU A 176 3.24 8.44 1.47
N LYS A 177 3.70 9.33 2.35
CA LYS A 177 5.13 9.67 2.45
C LYS A 177 5.96 8.45 2.80
N GLN A 178 5.53 7.68 3.80
CA GLN A 178 6.24 6.47 4.23
C GLN A 178 6.33 5.41 3.13
N ILE A 179 5.25 5.16 2.39
CA ILE A 179 5.25 4.15 1.33
C ILE A 179 6.06 4.55 0.10
N ASN A 180 6.34 5.83 -0.07
CA ASN A 180 7.14 6.37 -1.16
C ASN A 180 8.59 6.68 -0.75
N ALA A 181 9.00 6.34 0.47
CA ALA A 181 10.35 6.59 0.97
C ALA A 181 11.43 5.72 0.30
N TYR A 182 11.04 4.68 -0.43
CA TYR A 182 11.95 3.73 -1.09
C TYR A 182 11.59 3.56 -2.56
N THR A 183 12.62 3.36 -3.39
CA THR A 183 12.52 3.08 -4.83
C THR A 183 13.34 1.86 -5.19
N ILE A 184 13.02 1.21 -6.31
CA ILE A 184 13.84 0.13 -6.87
C ILE A 184 14.79 0.74 -7.91
N ASN A 185 16.08 0.41 -7.82
CA ASN A 185 17.11 0.84 -8.76
C ASN A 185 17.11 -0.04 -10.03
N ASP A 186 18.05 0.24 -10.93
CA ASP A 186 18.17 -0.48 -12.20
C ASP A 186 18.67 -1.94 -12.06
N LEU A 187 19.15 -2.32 -10.88
CA LEU A 187 19.49 -3.70 -10.51
C LEU A 187 18.33 -4.46 -9.86
N GLY A 188 17.15 -3.84 -9.71
CA GLY A 188 16.01 -4.49 -9.06
C GLY A 188 16.09 -4.52 -7.53
N LEU A 189 16.98 -3.74 -6.92
CA LEU A 189 17.18 -3.65 -5.48
C LEU A 189 16.62 -2.33 -4.91
N TYR A 190 16.12 -2.37 -3.68
CA TYR A 190 15.67 -1.15 -3.00
C TYR A 190 16.83 -0.18 -2.71
N GLU A 191 16.51 1.10 -2.83
CA GLU A 191 17.33 2.24 -2.43
C GLU A 191 16.45 3.32 -1.77
N PRO A 192 17.03 4.22 -0.96
CA PRO A 192 16.30 5.37 -0.45
C PRO A 192 15.83 6.22 -1.63
N ALA A 193 14.55 6.60 -1.62
CA ALA A 193 14.04 7.54 -2.60
C ALA A 193 14.85 8.84 -2.49
N VAL A 194 15.60 9.20 -3.53
CA VAL A 194 16.28 10.49 -3.59
C VAL A 194 15.19 11.54 -3.55
N SER A 195 15.00 12.19 -2.41
CA SER A 195 14.17 13.38 -2.32
C SER A 195 14.71 14.35 -3.36
N ALA A 196 13.93 14.61 -4.41
CA ALA A 196 14.23 15.65 -5.37
C ALA A 196 14.34 16.96 -4.57
N SER A 197 15.57 17.30 -4.19
CA SER A 197 15.91 18.59 -3.62
C SER A 197 15.90 19.54 -4.80
N LEU A 198 14.73 20.15 -5.04
CA LEU A 198 14.58 21.34 -5.87
C LEU A 198 14.38 22.53 -4.95
#